data_AF-A0A9P6MNK8-F1
#
_entry.id   AF-A0A9P6MNK8-F1
#
_cell.length_a   1.000
_cell.length_b   1.000
_cell.length_c   1.000
_cell.angle_alpha   90.00
_cell.angle_beta   90.00
_cell.angle_gamma   90.00
#
_symmetry.space_group_name_H-M   'P 1'
#
loop_
_entity.id
_entity.type
_entity.pdbx_description
1 polymer ?
#
loop_
_entity_poly.entity_id
_entity_poly.type
_entity_poly.pdbx_seq_one_letter_code
_entity_poly.pdbx_strand_id
1 'polypeptide(L)'
;MDYKDQFQPFDQNNCRVSNLFQEAVIAPFNKDQIQSYIGQYVPTSKTATTSWSAKDYIKTLEDIPNLQELLTNPFLLRMAMEVLPQLVDLGKDFSSQKITRIVLYDKFVSQWIQRNEIRLMMMTSSSRDKEALKALTTSGFMECSIKYLKELATGVYDNQGGNPIIDDSGYRDKKTWKESFFNDTEGKNLLREAIPIVRDGNQYRFIHKSVLEYGLALAIYDPNAQYQVKELMSTLSHSLESFSSTGRMSVAEEQSLLDSPLGRRNLVGERSILQFLAKRVQQEPVFKDRLYSVIERSKSDKTVGIAAANAITILVRAGVRFIGADLRNIKIQGADLSSGMFDSAQLEGADLWKVNLRNVWMRQANLRGAQMTGVQFEELPFLQEDSEVVCCAYSPDGKTLAVGLENGKVSLYQTSSWGRIQTLKGHSSYVNSLSFSVTCNWIVSGSSDSTVRLWDVDTGECVHILRGRNRDVISVAYSLKGDTIASGSFDETVRLWDVDTGKYVRTLQGHTGSVRSVVYSPKGDRIVSGSDDMTVRLWDVDTSECIHTLQSHSDWVTSVVYSPKGDRIASGSSDWTVRLWDVDTGECIRIFRGHNRGVSSV
;
A
#
# COMPACT_ATOMS: atom_id res chain seq x y z
N MET A 1 5.62 3.82 23.71
CA MET A 1 5.28 5.09 23.03
C MET A 1 5.22 4.79 21.55
N ASP A 2 4.13 5.19 20.90
CA ASP A 2 3.87 4.92 19.48
C ASP A 2 4.86 5.75 18.65
N TYR A 3 5.64 5.11 17.77
CA TYR A 3 6.70 5.75 16.97
C TYR A 3 6.17 6.87 16.05
N LYS A 4 4.85 6.94 15.87
CA LYS A 4 4.14 7.93 15.07
C LYS A 4 4.35 9.37 15.53
N ASP A 5 4.63 9.60 16.81
CA ASP A 5 4.81 10.95 17.35
C ASP A 5 6.15 11.60 16.95
N GLN A 6 7.07 10.83 16.34
CA GLN A 6 8.41 11.29 15.97
C GLN A 6 8.55 11.64 14.49
N PHE A 7 7.50 11.45 13.70
CA PHE A 7 7.47 11.74 12.27
C PHE A 7 6.57 12.94 11.98
N GLN A 8 7.10 13.95 11.29
CA GLN A 8 6.30 15.08 10.82
C GLN A 8 5.86 14.84 9.36
N PRO A 9 4.61 15.11 8.98
CA PRO A 9 4.17 15.03 7.60
C PRO A 9 4.67 16.24 6.78
N PHE A 10 4.99 16.03 5.49
CA PHE A 10 5.37 17.10 4.56
C PHE A 10 4.28 17.28 3.49
N ASP A 11 3.62 18.43 3.49
CA ASP A 11 2.50 18.69 2.58
C ASP A 11 3.02 19.10 1.19
N GLN A 12 3.14 18.13 0.28
CA GLN A 12 3.79 18.34 -1.02
C GLN A 12 2.83 18.59 -2.20
N ASN A 13 1.52 18.72 -1.98
CA ASN A 13 0.55 18.81 -3.08
C ASN A 13 -0.20 20.13 -3.13
N ASN A 14 0.50 21.19 -3.54
CA ASN A 14 -0.10 22.40 -4.08
C ASN A 14 -0.39 22.23 -5.58
N CYS A 15 -1.16 21.19 -5.96
CA CYS A 15 -1.64 20.99 -7.32
C CYS A 15 -3.15 21.16 -7.39
N ARG A 16 -3.57 22.29 -7.94
CA ARG A 16 -4.95 22.58 -8.33
C ARG A 16 -5.43 21.55 -9.35
N VAL A 17 -6.32 20.65 -8.94
CA VAL A 17 -7.12 19.84 -9.86
C VAL A 17 -8.24 20.73 -10.41
N SER A 18 -8.08 21.19 -11.65
CA SER A 18 -9.11 21.96 -12.35
C SER A 18 -10.11 21.03 -13.04
N ASN A 19 -11.38 21.20 -12.66
CA ASN A 19 -12.61 20.82 -13.35
C ASN A 19 -12.91 19.31 -13.51
N LEU A 20 -13.24 18.67 -12.38
CA LEU A 20 -14.19 17.57 -12.34
C LEU A 20 -15.40 18.07 -11.54
N PHE A 21 -16.61 17.75 -11.99
CA PHE A 21 -17.90 18.06 -11.35
C PHE A 21 -17.76 18.24 -9.82
N GLN A 22 -18.05 19.43 -9.30
CA GLN A 22 -18.25 19.60 -7.86
C GLN A 22 -19.52 18.83 -7.48
N GLU A 23 -19.39 17.54 -7.17
CA GLU A 23 -20.36 16.82 -6.36
C GLU A 23 -20.48 17.63 -5.07
N ALA A 24 -21.60 18.36 -4.90
CA ALA A 24 -21.91 18.99 -3.62
C ALA A 24 -22.10 17.86 -2.61
N VAL A 25 -21.03 17.47 -1.92
CA VAL A 25 -21.10 16.52 -0.82
C VAL A 25 -21.79 17.24 0.32
N ILE A 26 -23.02 16.84 0.62
CA ILE A 26 -23.73 17.36 1.79
C ILE A 26 -22.87 17.02 3.01
N ALA A 27 -22.56 18.02 3.83
CA ALA A 27 -21.78 17.84 5.03
C ALA A 27 -22.41 16.75 5.91
N PRO A 28 -21.61 15.89 6.57
CA PRO A 28 -22.13 14.88 7.47
C PRO A 28 -22.97 15.55 8.58
N PHE A 29 -24.11 14.95 8.91
CA PHE A 29 -24.93 15.44 10.01
C PHE A 29 -24.25 15.14 11.35
N ASN A 30 -24.26 16.14 12.24
CA ASN A 30 -23.91 15.94 13.64
C ASN A 30 -25.08 15.28 14.41
N LYS A 31 -24.84 14.91 15.67
CA LYS A 31 -25.85 14.21 16.49
C LYS A 31 -27.18 14.98 16.59
N ASP A 32 -27.11 16.29 16.78
CA ASP A 32 -28.30 17.14 16.95
C ASP A 32 -29.09 17.27 15.64
N GLN A 33 -28.41 17.37 14.50
CA GLN A 33 -29.02 17.37 13.18
C GLN A 33 -29.71 16.05 12.86
N ILE A 34 -29.13 14.91 13.24
CA ILE A 34 -29.77 13.58 13.11
C ILE A 34 -31.06 13.55 13.94
N GLN A 35 -31.02 13.97 15.20
CA GLN A 35 -32.20 13.98 16.06
C GLN A 35 -33.30 14.92 15.53
N SER A 36 -32.91 16.11 15.07
CA SER A 36 -33.82 17.07 14.44
C SER A 36 -34.48 16.50 13.19
N TYR A 37 -33.69 15.83 12.33
CA TYR A 37 -34.20 15.16 11.13
C TYR A 37 -35.22 14.06 11.48
N ILE A 38 -34.93 13.21 12.47
CA ILE A 38 -35.86 12.17 12.93
C ILE A 38 -37.17 12.80 13.45
N GLY A 39 -37.06 13.88 14.21
CA GLY A 39 -38.21 14.61 14.73
C GLY A 39 -39.11 15.18 13.63
N GLN A 40 -38.54 15.60 12.50
CA GLN A 40 -39.29 16.07 11.33
C GLN A 40 -39.79 14.92 10.43
N TYR A 41 -39.05 13.81 10.35
CA TYR A 41 -39.38 12.67 9.50
C TYR A 41 -40.67 11.97 9.95
N VAL A 42 -40.77 11.63 11.24
CA VAL A 42 -41.88 10.80 11.78
C VAL A 42 -43.27 11.43 11.58
N PRO A 43 -43.48 12.75 11.77
CA PRO A 43 -44.76 13.39 11.49
C PRO A 43 -45.14 13.40 10.00
N THR A 44 -44.16 13.56 9.10
CA THR A 44 -44.36 13.65 7.64
C THR A 44 -44.47 12.27 6.99
N SER A 45 -43.87 11.25 7.58
CA SER A 45 -43.82 9.88 7.06
C SER A 45 -45.05 9.03 7.38
N LYS A 46 -46.21 9.63 7.72
CA LYS A 46 -47.50 8.95 7.94
C LYS A 46 -48.06 8.28 6.66
N THR A 47 -47.24 7.48 6.00
CA THR A 47 -47.64 6.41 5.11
C THR A 47 -47.78 5.14 5.95
N ALA A 48 -48.73 4.28 5.61
CA ALA A 48 -49.30 3.21 6.44
C ALA A 48 -48.35 2.10 6.96
N THR A 49 -47.02 2.25 6.88
CA THR A 49 -46.05 1.15 7.01
C THR A 49 -45.01 1.30 8.14
N THR A 50 -44.96 2.40 8.90
CA THR A 50 -44.02 2.53 10.04
C THR A 50 -44.74 2.88 11.34
N SER A 51 -44.67 1.98 12.32
CA SER A 51 -45.24 2.14 13.67
C SER A 51 -44.29 2.82 14.66
N TRP A 52 -43.05 3.09 14.26
CA TRP A 52 -42.01 3.63 15.13
C TRP A 52 -42.19 5.12 15.41
N SER A 53 -42.03 5.50 16.68
CA SER A 53 -41.96 6.88 17.15
C SER A 53 -40.54 7.45 17.01
N ALA A 54 -40.40 8.79 17.09
CA ALA A 54 -39.08 9.42 17.11
C ALA A 54 -38.19 8.91 18.25
N LYS A 55 -38.79 8.53 19.39
CA LYS A 55 -38.08 7.95 20.53
C LYS A 55 -37.51 6.56 20.20
N ASP A 56 -38.24 5.76 19.41
CA ASP A 56 -37.80 4.42 19.03
C ASP A 56 -36.58 4.46 18.10
N TYR A 57 -36.55 5.40 17.15
CA TYR A 57 -35.38 5.65 16.31
C TYR A 57 -34.18 6.14 17.12
N ILE A 58 -34.37 7.11 18.01
CA ILE A 58 -33.28 7.64 18.85
C ILE A 58 -32.72 6.54 19.74
N LYS A 59 -33.58 5.76 20.39
CA LYS A 59 -33.16 4.63 21.22
C LYS A 59 -32.37 3.60 20.41
N THR A 60 -32.83 3.25 19.21
CA THR A 60 -32.11 2.32 18.32
C THR A 60 -30.72 2.83 17.93
N LEU A 61 -30.56 4.14 17.74
CA LEU A 61 -29.26 4.75 17.44
C LEU A 61 -28.28 4.71 18.63
N GLU A 62 -28.80 4.70 19.84
CA GLU A 62 -28.03 4.57 21.08
C GLU A 62 -27.70 3.12 21.40
N ASP A 63 -28.65 2.20 21.18
CA ASP A 63 -28.53 0.78 21.49
C ASP A 63 -27.61 0.02 20.50
N ILE A 64 -27.58 0.41 19.23
CA ILE A 64 -26.78 -0.27 18.19
C ILE A 64 -25.43 0.43 18.01
N PRO A 65 -24.31 -0.22 18.36
CA PRO A 65 -22.98 0.35 18.14
C PRO A 65 -22.79 0.68 16.66
N ASN A 66 -21.96 1.68 16.34
CA ASN A 66 -21.64 2.12 14.97
C ASN A 66 -22.79 2.66 14.10
N LEU A 67 -24.06 2.58 14.52
CA LEU A 67 -25.19 3.03 13.70
C LEU A 67 -25.20 4.55 13.58
N GLN A 68 -24.99 5.27 14.68
CA GLN A 68 -24.93 6.74 14.66
C GLN A 68 -23.83 7.27 13.73
N GLU A 69 -22.63 6.66 13.74
CA GLU A 69 -21.52 7.03 12.86
C GLU A 69 -21.86 6.75 11.39
N LEU A 70 -22.49 5.61 11.12
CA LEU A 70 -22.92 5.21 9.78
C LEU A 70 -23.97 6.17 9.18
N LEU A 71 -24.88 6.70 10.01
CA LEU A 71 -25.98 7.56 9.58
C LEU A 71 -25.64 9.06 9.57
N THR A 72 -24.36 9.42 9.72
CA THR A 72 -23.91 10.80 9.49
C THR A 72 -24.12 11.23 8.03
N ASN A 73 -24.14 10.28 7.08
CA ASN A 73 -24.47 10.58 5.69
C ASN A 73 -25.99 10.81 5.53
N PRO A 74 -26.45 11.97 5.01
CA PRO A 74 -27.89 12.30 4.92
C PRO A 74 -28.72 11.32 4.08
N PHE A 75 -28.14 10.77 3.01
CA PHE A 75 -28.83 9.77 2.19
C PHE A 75 -28.97 8.44 2.92
N LEU A 76 -27.92 8.00 3.62
CA LEU A 76 -27.99 6.79 4.47
C LEU A 76 -28.96 6.97 5.62
N LEU A 77 -29.03 8.16 6.24
CA LEU A 77 -29.99 8.48 7.28
C LEU A 77 -31.42 8.31 6.76
N ARG A 78 -31.76 8.95 5.64
CA ARG A 78 -33.08 8.82 5.01
C ARG A 78 -33.41 7.36 4.70
N MET A 79 -32.47 6.63 4.09
CA MET A 79 -32.64 5.21 3.76
C MET A 79 -32.86 4.37 5.02
N ALA A 80 -32.09 4.60 6.07
CA ALA A 80 -32.21 3.88 7.32
C ALA A 80 -33.55 4.14 8.01
N MET A 81 -34.10 5.36 7.93
CA MET A 81 -35.44 5.63 8.47
C MET A 81 -36.52 4.78 7.80
N GLU A 82 -36.40 4.51 6.50
CA GLU A 82 -37.36 3.63 5.81
C GLU A 82 -37.20 2.15 6.22
N VAL A 83 -35.98 1.74 6.57
CA VAL A 83 -35.57 0.33 6.60
C VAL A 83 -35.46 -0.23 8.02
N LEU A 84 -35.01 0.56 8.99
CA LEU A 84 -34.74 0.13 10.37
C LEU A 84 -35.93 -0.56 11.06
N PRO A 85 -37.19 -0.09 10.90
CA PRO A 85 -38.34 -0.75 11.54
C PRO A 85 -38.56 -2.22 11.15
N GLN A 86 -37.94 -2.68 10.07
CA GLN A 86 -37.98 -4.09 9.65
C GLN A 86 -36.70 -4.87 9.96
N LEU A 87 -35.60 -4.17 10.28
CA LEU A 87 -34.33 -4.80 10.63
C LEU A 87 -34.18 -5.02 12.13
N VAL A 88 -34.84 -4.18 12.93
CA VAL A 88 -34.68 -4.13 14.39
C VAL A 88 -36.03 -4.39 15.04
N ASP A 89 -36.02 -5.26 16.04
CA ASP A 89 -37.21 -5.62 16.83
C ASP A 89 -37.07 -4.99 18.22
N LEU A 90 -37.98 -4.07 18.60
CA LEU A 90 -37.81 -3.15 19.74
C LEU A 90 -37.71 -3.81 21.14
N GLY A 91 -37.72 -5.14 21.22
CA GLY A 91 -37.55 -5.93 22.45
C GLY A 91 -36.31 -6.83 22.50
N LYS A 92 -35.42 -6.81 21.49
CA LYS A 92 -34.18 -7.61 21.49
C LYS A 92 -32.96 -6.77 21.81
N ASP A 93 -31.97 -7.38 22.45
CA ASP A 93 -30.67 -6.76 22.70
C ASP A 93 -29.83 -6.76 21.42
N PHE A 94 -29.46 -5.57 20.95
CA PHE A 94 -28.61 -5.36 19.78
C PHE A 94 -27.24 -4.77 20.14
N SER A 95 -26.90 -4.69 21.42
CA SER A 95 -25.63 -4.13 21.91
C SER A 95 -24.39 -4.86 21.34
N SER A 96 -24.53 -6.13 20.94
CA SER A 96 -23.48 -6.92 20.30
C SER A 96 -23.55 -6.97 18.77
N GLN A 97 -24.62 -6.45 18.15
CA GLN A 97 -24.89 -6.60 16.72
C GLN A 97 -24.54 -5.33 15.94
N LYS A 98 -23.74 -5.46 14.88
CA LYS A 98 -23.34 -4.33 14.04
C LYS A 98 -24.21 -4.27 12.77
N ILE A 99 -24.99 -3.20 12.61
CA ILE A 99 -25.64 -2.92 11.33
C ILE A 99 -24.60 -2.33 10.38
N THR A 100 -24.43 -2.98 9.23
CA THR A 100 -23.50 -2.55 8.20
C THR A 100 -24.23 -1.81 7.08
N ARG A 101 -23.51 -0.93 6.39
CA ARG A 101 -24.00 -0.24 5.19
C ARG A 101 -24.67 -1.22 4.21
N ILE A 102 -24.09 -2.41 3.99
CA ILE A 102 -24.61 -3.32 2.98
C ILE A 102 -25.99 -3.89 3.34
N VAL A 103 -26.22 -4.21 4.62
CA VAL A 103 -27.53 -4.68 5.10
C VAL A 103 -28.62 -3.64 4.87
N LEU A 104 -28.30 -2.35 5.04
CA LEU A 104 -29.24 -1.26 4.75
C LEU A 104 -29.61 -1.21 3.26
N TYR A 105 -28.65 -1.38 2.35
CA TYR A 105 -28.92 -1.37 0.90
C TYR A 105 -29.67 -2.63 0.46
N ASP A 106 -29.28 -3.81 0.95
CA ASP A 106 -29.97 -5.07 0.68
C ASP A 106 -31.45 -4.95 1.01
N LYS A 107 -31.75 -4.39 2.20
CA LYS A 107 -33.11 -4.23 2.68
C LYS A 107 -33.85 -3.07 2.00
N PHE A 108 -33.16 -1.96 1.71
CA PHE A 108 -33.74 -0.84 0.98
C PHE A 108 -34.17 -1.23 -0.43
N VAL A 109 -33.28 -1.85 -1.21
CA VAL A 109 -33.56 -2.23 -2.60
C VAL A 109 -34.67 -3.28 -2.66
N SER A 110 -34.64 -4.26 -1.75
CA SER A 110 -35.72 -5.26 -1.67
C SER A 110 -37.08 -4.66 -1.33
N GLN A 111 -37.15 -3.76 -0.36
CA GLN A 111 -38.39 -3.04 -0.05
C GLN A 111 -38.85 -2.14 -1.20
N TRP A 112 -37.93 -1.48 -1.89
CA TRP A 112 -38.26 -0.64 -3.04
C TRP A 112 -38.92 -1.47 -4.15
N ILE A 113 -38.33 -2.62 -4.49
CA ILE A 113 -38.87 -3.53 -5.51
C ILE A 113 -40.23 -4.07 -5.07
N GLN A 114 -40.38 -4.54 -3.83
CA GLN A 114 -41.66 -5.06 -3.32
C GLN A 114 -42.78 -4.02 -3.34
N ARG A 115 -42.51 -2.78 -2.91
CA ARG A 115 -43.48 -1.68 -2.98
C ARG A 115 -43.93 -1.41 -4.42
N ASN A 116 -42.99 -1.43 -5.36
CA ASN A 116 -43.28 -1.20 -6.76
C ASN A 116 -43.98 -2.40 -7.43
N GLU A 117 -43.69 -3.63 -7.02
CA GLU A 117 -44.43 -4.81 -7.45
C GLU A 117 -45.92 -4.68 -7.10
N ILE A 118 -46.23 -4.35 -5.83
CA ILE A 118 -47.61 -4.13 -5.37
C ILE A 118 -48.26 -2.96 -6.14
N ARG A 119 -47.54 -1.85 -6.32
CA ARG A 119 -48.02 -0.69 -7.10
C ARG A 119 -48.35 -1.08 -8.54
N LEU A 120 -47.48 -1.82 -9.20
CA LEU A 120 -47.68 -2.30 -10.57
C LEU A 120 -48.87 -3.27 -10.65
N MET A 121 -49.01 -4.20 -9.70
CA MET A 121 -50.18 -5.10 -9.65
C MET A 121 -51.51 -4.33 -9.53
N MET A 122 -51.53 -3.19 -8.84
CA MET A 122 -52.73 -2.36 -8.70
C MET A 122 -52.99 -1.42 -9.88
N MET A 123 -51.95 -0.84 -10.49
CA MET A 123 -52.08 0.22 -11.49
C MET A 123 -52.06 -0.28 -12.95
N THR A 124 -51.59 -1.49 -13.21
CA THR A 124 -51.43 -2.00 -14.58
C THR A 124 -52.79 -2.29 -15.22
N SER A 125 -53.18 -1.51 -16.24
CA SER A 125 -54.49 -1.63 -16.91
C SER A 125 -54.42 -2.38 -18.25
N SER A 126 -53.31 -2.27 -18.98
CA SER A 126 -53.05 -2.93 -20.26
C SER A 126 -53.03 -4.46 -20.13
N SER A 127 -53.70 -5.17 -21.05
CA SER A 127 -53.73 -6.64 -21.06
C SER A 127 -52.34 -7.25 -21.25
N ARG A 128 -51.51 -6.64 -22.12
CA ARG A 128 -50.13 -7.07 -22.39
C ARG A 128 -49.23 -6.92 -21.16
N ASP A 129 -49.33 -5.78 -20.47
CA ASP A 129 -48.52 -5.55 -19.27
C ASP A 129 -48.94 -6.45 -18.11
N LYS A 130 -50.23 -6.84 -18.01
CA LYS A 130 -50.71 -7.83 -17.04
C LYS A 130 -50.13 -9.22 -17.31
N GLU A 131 -50.05 -9.64 -18.57
CA GLU A 131 -49.44 -10.91 -18.95
C GLU A 131 -47.94 -10.92 -18.67
N ALA A 132 -47.23 -9.84 -19.04
CA ALA A 132 -45.81 -9.68 -18.74
C ALA A 132 -45.53 -9.65 -17.23
N LEU A 133 -46.35 -8.95 -16.45
CA LEU A 133 -46.26 -8.92 -14.98
C LEU A 133 -46.46 -10.32 -14.38
N LYS A 134 -47.47 -11.06 -14.86
CA LYS A 134 -47.73 -12.44 -14.42
C LYS A 134 -46.54 -13.36 -14.75
N ALA A 135 -45.93 -13.21 -15.92
CA ALA A 135 -44.75 -13.96 -16.31
C ALA A 135 -43.53 -13.65 -15.41
N LEU A 136 -43.31 -12.37 -15.09
CA LEU A 136 -42.25 -11.94 -14.18
C LEU A 136 -42.49 -12.43 -12.75
N THR A 137 -43.72 -12.35 -12.23
CA THR A 137 -44.04 -12.88 -10.90
C THR A 137 -43.84 -14.40 -10.83
N THR A 138 -44.19 -15.14 -11.89
CA THR A 138 -43.95 -16.59 -11.96
C THR A 138 -42.46 -16.93 -11.99
N SER A 139 -41.64 -16.08 -12.62
CA SER A 139 -40.19 -16.24 -12.73
C SER A 139 -39.41 -15.69 -11.54
N GLY A 140 -40.09 -15.13 -10.53
CA GLY A 140 -39.47 -14.42 -9.41
C GLY A 140 -39.21 -12.95 -9.73
N PHE A 141 -40.22 -12.10 -9.53
CA PHE A 141 -40.17 -10.67 -9.84
C PHE A 141 -38.96 -9.96 -9.20
N MET A 142 -38.68 -10.31 -7.95
CA MET A 142 -37.55 -9.78 -7.19
C MET A 142 -36.19 -10.14 -7.81
N GLU A 143 -36.02 -11.40 -8.22
CA GLU A 143 -34.78 -11.88 -8.84
C GLU A 143 -34.57 -11.28 -10.23
N CYS A 144 -35.63 -11.21 -11.04
CA CYS A 144 -35.60 -10.51 -12.32
C CYS A 144 -35.25 -9.02 -12.16
N SER A 145 -35.82 -8.35 -11.14
CA SER A 145 -35.56 -6.94 -10.85
C SER A 145 -34.13 -6.70 -10.40
N ILE A 146 -33.59 -7.55 -9.53
CA ILE A 146 -32.19 -7.50 -9.10
C ILE A 146 -31.27 -7.77 -10.30
N LYS A 147 -31.57 -8.75 -11.14
CA LYS A 147 -30.78 -9.05 -12.35
C LYS A 147 -30.75 -7.84 -13.28
N TYR A 148 -31.89 -7.21 -13.54
CA TYR A 148 -31.97 -6.00 -14.34
C TYR A 148 -31.16 -4.84 -13.72
N LEU A 149 -31.21 -4.65 -12.39
CA LEU A 149 -30.39 -3.66 -11.69
C LEU A 149 -28.88 -3.91 -11.87
N LYS A 150 -28.41 -5.16 -11.73
CA LYS A 150 -27.00 -5.55 -11.92
C LYS A 150 -26.54 -5.27 -13.35
N GLU A 151 -27.33 -5.68 -14.34
CA GLU A 151 -27.02 -5.51 -15.76
C GLU A 151 -27.03 -4.03 -16.16
N LEU A 152 -28.01 -3.25 -15.70
CA LEU A 152 -28.07 -1.81 -15.94
C LEU A 152 -26.88 -1.08 -15.30
N ALA A 153 -26.56 -1.38 -14.04
CA ALA A 153 -25.42 -0.78 -13.34
C ALA A 153 -24.10 -1.08 -14.07
N THR A 154 -23.93 -2.34 -14.51
CA THR A 154 -22.78 -2.75 -15.33
C THR A 154 -22.73 -1.98 -16.63
N GLY A 155 -23.85 -1.85 -17.36
CA GLY A 155 -23.94 -1.09 -18.60
C GLY A 155 -23.60 0.40 -18.43
N VAL A 156 -24.04 1.03 -17.34
CA VAL A 156 -23.74 2.43 -17.02
C VAL A 156 -22.27 2.63 -16.72
N TYR A 157 -21.66 1.77 -15.90
CA TYR A 157 -20.21 1.82 -15.70
C TYR A 157 -19.47 1.55 -17.00
N ASP A 158 -19.94 0.58 -17.79
CA ASP A 158 -19.26 0.17 -19.01
C ASP A 158 -19.17 1.28 -20.05
N ASN A 159 -20.24 2.06 -20.18
CA ASN A 159 -20.40 3.01 -21.27
C ASN A 159 -20.37 4.48 -20.85
N GLN A 160 -20.52 4.78 -19.56
CA GLN A 160 -20.62 6.16 -19.04
C GLN A 160 -19.72 6.43 -17.82
N GLY A 161 -18.84 5.49 -17.45
CA GLY A 161 -17.89 5.69 -16.35
C GLY A 161 -18.55 5.88 -14.98
N GLY A 162 -19.75 5.33 -14.79
CA GLY A 162 -20.47 5.40 -13.50
C GLY A 162 -21.27 6.69 -13.29
N ASN A 163 -21.51 7.48 -14.34
CA ASN A 163 -22.45 8.61 -14.27
C ASN A 163 -23.88 8.09 -13.99
N PRO A 164 -24.54 8.47 -12.88
CA PRO A 164 -25.87 7.95 -12.53
C PRO A 164 -27.02 8.51 -13.38
N ILE A 165 -26.74 9.41 -14.32
CA ILE A 165 -27.73 10.05 -15.20
C ILE A 165 -27.62 9.44 -16.61
N ILE A 166 -28.72 8.87 -17.08
CA ILE A 166 -28.86 8.21 -18.37
C ILE A 166 -29.80 9.04 -19.23
N ASP A 167 -29.26 9.68 -20.27
CA ASP A 167 -30.08 10.31 -21.31
C ASP A 167 -30.69 9.24 -22.22
N ASP A 168 -32.02 9.21 -22.36
CA ASP A 168 -32.73 8.37 -23.31
C ASP A 168 -33.54 9.25 -24.27
N SER A 169 -32.99 9.44 -25.47
CA SER A 169 -33.59 10.24 -26.54
C SER A 169 -34.51 9.42 -27.45
N GLY A 170 -34.74 8.13 -27.14
CA GLY A 170 -35.64 7.23 -27.85
C GLY A 170 -35.19 6.86 -29.27
N TYR A 171 -35.27 7.80 -30.21
CA TYR A 171 -35.01 7.53 -31.63
C TYR A 171 -33.52 7.52 -32.00
N ARG A 172 -32.66 8.28 -31.28
CA ARG A 172 -31.21 8.34 -31.55
C ARG A 172 -30.40 7.26 -30.82
N ASP A 173 -30.99 6.62 -29.80
CA ASP A 173 -30.32 5.58 -29.00
C ASP A 173 -30.58 4.15 -29.53
N LYS A 174 -31.34 3.99 -30.61
CA LYS A 174 -31.46 2.72 -31.36
C LYS A 174 -30.07 2.32 -31.89
N LYS A 175 -29.60 1.11 -31.57
CA LYS A 175 -28.24 0.56 -31.75
C LYS A 175 -27.18 0.95 -30.72
N THR A 176 -27.57 1.57 -29.61
CA THR A 176 -26.66 1.77 -28.46
C THR A 176 -26.91 0.72 -27.38
N TRP A 177 -26.01 0.61 -26.40
CA TRP A 177 -26.21 -0.25 -25.22
C TRP A 177 -27.53 0.04 -24.49
N LYS A 178 -28.04 1.28 -24.55
CA LYS A 178 -29.30 1.70 -23.91
C LYS A 178 -30.51 1.00 -24.50
N GLU A 179 -30.49 0.63 -25.78
CA GLU A 179 -31.59 -0.12 -26.41
C GLU A 179 -31.84 -1.45 -25.69
N SER A 180 -30.79 -2.08 -25.16
CA SER A 180 -30.93 -3.33 -24.40
C SER A 180 -31.68 -3.16 -23.07
N PHE A 181 -31.83 -1.93 -22.56
CA PHE A 181 -32.47 -1.64 -21.27
C PHE A 181 -33.76 -0.83 -21.41
N PHE A 182 -33.84 0.10 -22.36
CA PHE A 182 -34.89 1.11 -22.47
C PHE A 182 -35.84 0.89 -23.65
N ASN A 183 -35.71 -0.20 -24.40
CA ASN A 183 -36.64 -0.51 -25.48
C ASN A 183 -38.05 -0.87 -24.96
N ASP A 184 -39.06 -0.71 -25.81
CA ASP A 184 -40.47 -1.01 -25.51
C ASP A 184 -40.79 -2.52 -25.49
N THR A 185 -39.80 -3.37 -25.22
CA THR A 185 -40.05 -4.81 -25.11
C THR A 185 -40.82 -5.11 -23.83
N GLU A 186 -41.85 -5.96 -23.94
CA GLU A 186 -42.71 -6.34 -22.82
C GLU A 186 -41.88 -6.82 -21.62
N GLY A 187 -42.21 -6.32 -20.42
CA GLY A 187 -41.51 -6.65 -19.17
C GLY A 187 -40.36 -5.71 -18.79
N LYS A 188 -39.57 -5.16 -19.74
CA LYS A 188 -38.47 -4.24 -19.39
C LYS A 188 -38.97 -2.90 -18.85
N ASN A 189 -40.07 -2.40 -19.37
CA ASN A 189 -40.75 -1.23 -18.83
C ASN A 189 -41.16 -1.46 -17.36
N LEU A 190 -41.67 -2.65 -17.03
CA LEU A 190 -42.05 -3.03 -15.66
C LEU A 190 -40.81 -3.15 -14.75
N LEU A 191 -39.73 -3.76 -15.23
CA LEU A 191 -38.47 -3.89 -14.48
C LEU A 191 -37.81 -2.52 -14.24
N ARG A 192 -37.89 -1.60 -15.20
CA ARG A 192 -37.40 -0.22 -15.08
C ARG A 192 -38.17 0.56 -14.00
N GLU A 193 -39.48 0.37 -13.91
CA GLU A 193 -40.34 0.95 -12.86
C GLU A 193 -40.15 0.26 -11.48
N ALA A 194 -39.61 -0.95 -11.46
CA ALA A 194 -39.41 -1.73 -10.23
C ALA A 194 -38.14 -1.35 -9.46
N ILE A 195 -37.10 -0.86 -10.14
CA ILE A 195 -35.79 -0.56 -9.53
C ILE A 195 -35.68 0.90 -9.05
N PRO A 196 -34.68 1.27 -8.22
CA PRO A 196 -34.56 2.61 -7.63
C PRO A 196 -33.98 3.67 -8.59
N ILE A 197 -34.70 3.92 -9.68
CA ILE A 197 -34.44 4.99 -10.64
C ILE A 197 -35.68 5.88 -10.80
N VAL A 198 -35.47 7.12 -11.19
CA VAL A 198 -36.53 8.12 -11.41
C VAL A 198 -36.39 8.67 -12.81
N ARG A 199 -37.52 8.93 -13.47
CA ARG A 199 -37.57 9.56 -14.79
C ARG A 199 -37.88 11.05 -14.65
N ASP A 200 -37.06 11.88 -15.31
CA ASP A 200 -37.23 13.33 -15.43
C ASP A 200 -37.13 13.70 -16.92
N GLY A 201 -38.28 13.83 -17.58
CA GLY A 201 -38.36 13.98 -19.04
C GLY A 201 -37.73 12.81 -19.79
N ASN A 202 -36.63 13.09 -20.50
CA ASN A 202 -35.84 12.12 -21.26
C ASN A 202 -34.65 11.55 -20.49
N GLN A 203 -34.53 11.85 -19.19
CA GLN A 203 -33.44 11.35 -18.36
C GLN A 203 -33.96 10.32 -17.36
N TYR A 204 -33.23 9.21 -17.24
CA TYR A 204 -33.35 8.29 -16.11
C TYR A 204 -32.20 8.53 -15.15
N ARG A 205 -32.50 8.70 -13.87
CA ARG A 205 -31.51 8.96 -12.83
C ARG A 205 -31.63 7.92 -11.75
N PHE A 206 -30.52 7.30 -11.35
CA PHE A 206 -30.49 6.59 -10.07
C PHE A 206 -30.82 7.57 -8.96
N ILE A 207 -31.65 7.14 -7.99
CA ILE A 207 -32.03 8.01 -6.87
C ILE A 207 -30.82 8.56 -6.08
N HIS A 208 -29.70 7.84 -6.17
CA HIS A 208 -28.40 8.25 -5.67
C HIS A 208 -27.30 7.40 -6.32
N LYS A 209 -26.11 7.98 -6.56
CA LYS A 209 -24.94 7.29 -7.14
C LYS A 209 -24.55 6.00 -6.40
N SER A 210 -24.65 6.01 -5.08
CA SER A 210 -24.36 4.83 -4.27
C SER A 210 -25.28 3.63 -4.51
N VAL A 211 -26.48 3.82 -5.08
CA VAL A 211 -27.36 2.70 -5.52
C VAL A 211 -26.83 2.07 -6.80
N LEU A 212 -26.32 2.88 -7.72
CA LEU A 212 -25.62 2.42 -8.92
C LEU A 212 -24.35 1.63 -8.54
N GLU A 213 -23.52 2.18 -7.63
CA GLU A 213 -22.33 1.50 -7.09
C GLU A 213 -22.68 0.17 -6.41
N TYR A 214 -23.77 0.14 -5.64
CA TYR A 214 -24.28 -1.07 -5.02
C TYR A 214 -24.73 -2.11 -6.07
N GLY A 215 -25.42 -1.67 -7.13
CA GLY A 215 -25.81 -2.54 -8.25
C GLY A 215 -24.61 -3.17 -8.96
N LEU A 216 -23.52 -2.40 -9.15
CA LEU A 216 -22.27 -2.95 -9.70
C LEU A 216 -21.60 -3.93 -8.73
N ALA A 217 -21.59 -3.63 -7.43
CA ALA A 217 -21.08 -4.54 -6.42
C ALA A 217 -21.85 -5.88 -6.41
N LEU A 218 -23.17 -5.86 -6.61
CA LEU A 218 -24.00 -7.06 -6.80
C LEU A 218 -23.72 -7.80 -8.12
N ALA A 219 -23.24 -7.12 -9.16
CA ALA A 219 -22.85 -7.79 -10.40
C ALA A 219 -21.54 -8.60 -10.23
N ILE A 220 -20.67 -8.15 -9.31
CA ILE A 220 -19.42 -8.85 -8.95
C ILE A 220 -19.69 -9.95 -7.91
N TYR A 221 -20.49 -9.63 -6.90
CA TYR A 221 -20.95 -10.57 -5.87
C TYR A 221 -22.30 -11.16 -6.30
N ASP A 222 -22.30 -12.31 -6.97
CA ASP A 222 -23.54 -12.99 -7.33
C ASP A 222 -24.08 -13.88 -6.19
N PRO A 223 -25.22 -13.54 -5.56
CA PRO A 223 -25.80 -14.33 -4.47
C PRO A 223 -26.43 -15.64 -4.99
N ASN A 224 -26.85 -15.69 -6.25
CA ASN A 224 -27.63 -16.81 -6.79
C ASN A 224 -26.77 -18.03 -7.15
N ALA A 225 -25.45 -17.86 -7.26
CA ALA A 225 -24.52 -18.97 -7.38
C ALA A 225 -24.51 -19.88 -6.13
N GLN A 226 -25.02 -19.43 -4.98
CA GLN A 226 -25.03 -20.21 -3.73
C GLN A 226 -26.12 -21.29 -3.64
N TYR A 227 -27.25 -21.18 -4.35
CA TYR A 227 -28.31 -22.21 -4.25
C TYR A 227 -27.86 -23.56 -4.81
N GLN A 228 -26.96 -23.58 -5.79
CA GLN A 228 -26.34 -24.82 -6.28
C GLN A 228 -25.39 -25.46 -5.25
N VAL A 229 -24.79 -24.65 -4.37
CA VAL A 229 -23.78 -25.11 -3.40
C VAL A 229 -24.41 -25.61 -2.09
N LYS A 230 -25.53 -25.04 -1.64
CA LYS A 230 -26.21 -25.49 -0.41
C LYS A 230 -26.76 -26.92 -0.52
N GLU A 231 -27.21 -27.31 -1.70
CA GLU A 231 -27.68 -28.67 -2.00
C GLU A 231 -26.52 -29.68 -1.96
N LEU A 232 -25.35 -29.31 -2.52
CA LEU A 232 -24.10 -30.09 -2.51
C LEU A 232 -23.41 -30.16 -1.14
N MET A 233 -23.54 -29.15 -0.29
CA MET A 233 -22.92 -29.14 1.05
C MET A 233 -23.74 -29.89 2.10
N SER A 234 -25.05 -30.09 1.87
CA SER A 234 -25.91 -30.88 2.76
C SER A 234 -25.55 -32.37 2.79
N THR A 235 -24.87 -32.87 1.75
CA THR A 235 -24.42 -34.27 1.62
C THR A 235 -23.01 -34.51 2.18
N LEU A 236 -22.24 -33.46 2.50
CA LEU A 236 -20.83 -33.54 2.91
C LEU A 236 -20.58 -33.19 4.39
N SER A 237 -21.64 -32.95 5.16
CA SER A 237 -21.61 -32.40 6.53
C SER A 237 -21.18 -33.37 7.64
N HIS A 238 -20.41 -34.42 7.34
CA HIS A 238 -19.89 -35.34 8.36
C HIS A 238 -18.39 -35.30 8.62
N SER A 239 -17.63 -34.40 7.99
CA SER A 239 -16.20 -34.32 8.30
C SER A 239 -15.59 -32.96 8.01
N LEU A 240 -14.97 -32.38 9.04
CA LEU A 240 -13.73 -31.57 9.04
C LEU A 240 -13.84 -30.20 9.73
N GLU A 241 -13.52 -30.21 11.02
CA GLU A 241 -12.77 -29.12 11.66
C GLU A 241 -11.27 -29.42 11.47
N SER A 242 -10.64 -28.80 10.48
CA SER A 242 -9.21 -28.42 10.44
C SER A 242 -8.85 -27.91 9.04
N PHE A 243 -8.24 -26.73 9.01
CA PHE A 243 -7.81 -26.04 7.80
C PHE A 243 -6.61 -26.75 7.17
N SER A 244 -6.80 -27.36 6.00
CA SER A 244 -5.73 -27.67 5.04
C SER A 244 -6.31 -27.73 3.63
N SER A 245 -5.78 -26.90 2.73
CA SER A 245 -5.79 -27.00 1.26
C SER A 245 -7.06 -27.51 0.54
N THR A 246 -7.56 -26.65 -0.34
CA THR A 246 -8.26 -26.97 -1.59
C THR A 246 -9.67 -27.57 -1.49
N GLY A 247 -10.65 -26.74 -1.14
CA GLY A 247 -11.94 -26.81 -1.84
C GLY A 247 -11.74 -26.23 -3.24
N ARG A 248 -11.42 -27.07 -4.24
CA ARG A 248 -11.32 -26.59 -5.63
C ARG A 248 -12.70 -26.09 -6.05
N MET A 249 -12.83 -24.78 -6.21
CA MET A 249 -13.94 -24.19 -6.95
C MET A 249 -14.02 -24.78 -8.35
N SER A 250 -15.22 -24.87 -8.91
CA SER A 250 -15.37 -25.30 -10.29
C SER A 250 -14.79 -24.24 -11.24
N VAL A 251 -14.21 -24.68 -12.36
CA VAL A 251 -13.67 -23.79 -13.41
C VAL A 251 -14.75 -22.84 -13.93
N ALA A 252 -16.02 -23.29 -13.94
CA ALA A 252 -17.16 -22.50 -14.38
C ALA A 252 -17.49 -21.32 -13.43
N GLU A 253 -17.43 -21.52 -12.11
CA GLU A 253 -17.68 -20.48 -11.12
C GLU A 253 -16.57 -19.42 -11.09
N GLU A 254 -15.33 -19.85 -11.31
CA GLU A 254 -14.19 -18.95 -11.43
C GLU A 254 -14.28 -18.12 -12.72
N GLN A 255 -14.61 -18.76 -13.85
CA GLN A 255 -14.78 -18.06 -15.12
C GLN A 255 -15.94 -17.05 -15.06
N SER A 256 -17.04 -17.39 -14.38
CA SER A 256 -18.15 -16.44 -14.13
C SER A 256 -17.69 -15.18 -13.38
N LEU A 257 -16.76 -15.30 -12.42
CA LEU A 257 -16.22 -14.15 -11.70
C LEU A 257 -15.27 -13.31 -12.57
N LEU A 258 -14.47 -13.96 -13.42
CA LEU A 258 -13.60 -13.29 -14.38
C LEU A 258 -14.40 -12.56 -15.47
N ASP A 259 -15.52 -13.14 -15.88
CA ASP A 259 -16.46 -12.53 -16.82
C ASP A 259 -17.26 -11.39 -16.20
N SER A 260 -17.24 -11.24 -14.86
CA SER A 260 -17.87 -10.11 -14.17
C SER A 260 -17.08 -8.80 -14.33
N PRO A 261 -17.60 -7.65 -13.86
CA PRO A 261 -16.85 -6.39 -13.84
C PRO A 261 -15.51 -6.47 -13.11
N LEU A 262 -15.29 -7.47 -12.24
CA LEU A 262 -14.02 -7.71 -11.56
C LEU A 262 -12.87 -7.92 -12.55
N GLY A 263 -13.08 -8.67 -13.64
CA GLY A 263 -12.03 -8.97 -14.62
C GLY A 263 -11.94 -7.96 -15.77
N ARG A 264 -13.02 -7.24 -16.05
CA ARG A 264 -13.11 -6.33 -17.20
C ARG A 264 -12.59 -4.93 -16.94
N ARG A 265 -12.57 -4.48 -15.67
CA ARG A 265 -12.24 -3.10 -15.30
C ARG A 265 -11.32 -3.03 -14.10
N ASN A 266 -10.48 -1.99 -14.06
CA ASN A 266 -9.75 -1.66 -12.85
C ASN A 266 -10.68 -0.94 -11.86
N LEU A 267 -10.95 -1.58 -10.71
CA LEU A 267 -11.82 -1.08 -9.66
C LEU A 267 -11.03 -0.45 -8.50
N VAL A 268 -9.70 -0.43 -8.55
CA VAL A 268 -8.83 0.06 -7.46
C VAL A 268 -9.15 1.50 -7.06
N GLY A 269 -9.55 2.35 -8.03
CA GLY A 269 -9.98 3.73 -7.78
C GLY A 269 -11.42 3.88 -7.25
N GLU A 270 -12.26 2.85 -7.37
CA GLU A 270 -13.69 2.89 -7.08
C GLU A 270 -13.99 2.60 -5.61
N ARG A 271 -13.61 3.53 -4.73
CA ARG A 271 -13.60 3.35 -3.26
C ARG A 271 -14.93 2.84 -2.69
N SER A 272 -16.06 3.37 -3.14
CA SER A 272 -17.39 2.97 -2.66
C SER A 272 -17.72 1.51 -3.01
N ILE A 273 -17.42 1.10 -4.25
CA ILE A 273 -17.65 -0.26 -4.73
C ILE A 273 -16.78 -1.24 -3.96
N LEU A 274 -15.48 -0.92 -3.81
CA LEU A 274 -14.56 -1.71 -3.00
C LEU A 274 -15.04 -1.85 -1.54
N GLN A 275 -15.64 -0.80 -0.97
CA GLN A 275 -16.19 -0.84 0.39
C GLN A 275 -17.39 -1.80 0.51
N PHE A 276 -18.27 -1.85 -0.50
CA PHE A 276 -19.36 -2.84 -0.53
C PHE A 276 -18.81 -4.27 -0.64
N LEU A 277 -17.85 -4.49 -1.54
CA LEU A 277 -17.25 -5.82 -1.76
C LEU A 277 -16.45 -6.29 -0.53
N ALA A 278 -15.69 -5.41 0.11
CA ALA A 278 -14.95 -5.73 1.33
C ALA A 278 -15.88 -6.15 2.47
N LYS A 279 -17.04 -5.48 2.61
CA LYS A 279 -18.08 -5.88 3.58
C LYS A 279 -18.70 -7.24 3.24
N ARG A 280 -18.90 -7.56 1.95
CA ARG A 280 -19.33 -8.91 1.54
C ARG A 280 -18.32 -9.98 1.89
N VAL A 281 -17.02 -9.74 1.68
CA VAL A 281 -15.96 -10.69 2.05
C VAL A 281 -16.00 -11.03 3.55
N GLN A 282 -16.35 -10.06 4.41
CA GLN A 282 -16.49 -10.28 5.86
C GLN A 282 -17.73 -11.10 6.22
N GLN A 283 -18.79 -11.06 5.41
CA GLN A 283 -20.06 -11.76 5.66
C GLN A 283 -20.07 -13.15 5.03
N GLU A 284 -19.36 -13.36 3.93
CA GLU A 284 -19.53 -14.51 3.03
C GLU A 284 -18.18 -15.17 2.72
N PRO A 285 -17.83 -16.26 3.43
CA PRO A 285 -16.55 -16.96 3.25
C PRO A 285 -16.32 -17.46 1.83
N VAL A 286 -17.37 -17.91 1.14
CA VAL A 286 -17.26 -18.40 -0.24
C VAL A 286 -16.72 -17.31 -1.16
N PHE A 287 -17.21 -16.07 -1.04
CA PHE A 287 -16.75 -14.97 -1.88
C PHE A 287 -15.26 -14.67 -1.66
N LYS A 288 -14.79 -14.76 -0.41
CA LYS A 288 -13.36 -14.66 -0.07
C LYS A 288 -12.54 -15.69 -0.84
N ASP A 289 -12.97 -16.94 -0.85
CA ASP A 289 -12.27 -18.03 -1.53
C ASP A 289 -12.23 -17.83 -3.06
N ARG A 290 -13.31 -17.29 -3.65
CA ARG A 290 -13.34 -16.92 -5.08
C ARG A 290 -12.31 -15.83 -5.42
N LEU A 291 -12.10 -14.86 -4.54
CA LEU A 291 -11.09 -13.82 -4.76
C LEU A 291 -9.67 -14.40 -4.66
N TYR A 292 -9.44 -15.35 -3.75
CA TYR A 292 -8.15 -16.05 -3.67
C TYR A 292 -7.84 -16.87 -4.92
N SER A 293 -8.82 -17.59 -5.48
CA SER A 293 -8.58 -18.39 -6.69
C SER A 293 -8.16 -17.52 -7.88
N VAL A 294 -8.74 -16.32 -8.02
CA VAL A 294 -8.36 -15.34 -9.04
C VAL A 294 -6.90 -14.87 -8.84
N ILE A 295 -6.46 -14.63 -7.60
CA ILE A 295 -5.07 -14.27 -7.30
C ILE A 295 -4.13 -15.43 -7.64
N GLU A 296 -4.47 -16.66 -7.28
CA GLU A 296 -3.69 -17.85 -7.60
C GLU A 296 -3.55 -18.07 -9.10
N ARG A 297 -4.63 -17.88 -9.88
CA ARG A 297 -4.59 -17.98 -11.35
C ARG A 297 -3.67 -16.94 -11.99
N SER A 298 -3.49 -15.77 -11.37
CA SER A 298 -2.57 -14.74 -11.88
C SER A 298 -1.12 -15.21 -11.96
N LYS A 299 -0.73 -16.22 -11.16
CA LYS A 299 0.63 -16.81 -11.19
C LYS A 299 0.97 -17.35 -12.58
N SER A 300 0.04 -18.09 -13.20
CA SER A 300 0.23 -18.64 -14.54
C SER A 300 -0.32 -17.73 -15.64
N ASP A 301 -1.50 -17.13 -15.45
CA ASP A 301 -2.22 -16.40 -16.49
C ASP A 301 -2.01 -14.88 -16.37
N LYS A 302 -1.44 -14.26 -17.40
CA LYS A 302 -1.23 -12.80 -17.46
C LYS A 302 -2.52 -12.03 -17.70
N THR A 303 -3.52 -12.64 -18.33
CA THR A 303 -4.77 -11.96 -18.72
C THR A 303 -5.65 -11.62 -17.52
N VAL A 304 -5.47 -12.35 -16.42
CA VAL A 304 -6.23 -12.21 -15.17
C VAL A 304 -5.66 -11.11 -14.25
N GLY A 305 -4.59 -10.41 -14.66
CA GLY A 305 -3.90 -9.43 -13.81
C GLY A 305 -4.79 -8.31 -13.25
N ILE A 306 -5.74 -7.80 -14.05
CA ILE A 306 -6.72 -6.79 -13.59
C ILE A 306 -7.63 -7.37 -12.50
N ALA A 307 -8.16 -8.58 -12.73
CA ALA A 307 -9.02 -9.26 -11.77
C ALA A 307 -8.28 -9.56 -10.46
N ALA A 308 -7.03 -10.00 -10.56
CA ALA A 308 -6.18 -10.29 -9.42
C ALA A 308 -5.82 -9.04 -8.62
N ALA A 309 -5.50 -7.92 -9.30
CA ALA A 309 -5.27 -6.64 -8.67
C ALA A 309 -6.51 -6.15 -7.91
N ASN A 310 -7.70 -6.25 -8.50
CA ASN A 310 -8.95 -5.94 -7.82
C ASN A 310 -9.21 -6.88 -6.64
N ALA A 311 -9.04 -8.18 -6.84
CA ALA A 311 -9.30 -9.20 -5.82
C ALA A 311 -8.44 -8.99 -4.57
N ILE A 312 -7.13 -8.84 -4.73
CA ILE A 312 -6.24 -8.62 -3.58
C ILE A 312 -6.53 -7.29 -2.89
N THR A 313 -6.86 -6.24 -3.65
CA THR A 313 -7.26 -4.93 -3.12
C THR A 313 -8.52 -5.03 -2.26
N ILE A 314 -9.52 -5.81 -2.70
CA ILE A 314 -10.75 -6.08 -1.94
C ILE A 314 -10.44 -6.85 -0.65
N LEU A 315 -9.61 -7.90 -0.74
CA LEU A 315 -9.24 -8.72 0.42
C LEU A 315 -8.48 -7.90 1.48
N VAL A 316 -7.52 -7.08 1.06
CA VAL A 316 -6.79 -6.17 1.97
C VAL A 316 -7.76 -5.20 2.66
N ARG A 317 -8.66 -4.56 1.91
CA ARG A 317 -9.69 -3.66 2.47
C ARG A 317 -10.67 -4.37 3.40
N ALA A 318 -10.92 -5.66 3.20
CA ALA A 318 -11.73 -6.48 4.09
C ALA A 318 -11.01 -6.84 5.41
N GLY A 319 -9.72 -6.50 5.54
CA GLY A 319 -8.90 -6.82 6.71
C GLY A 319 -8.31 -8.23 6.68
N VAL A 320 -8.27 -8.86 5.50
CA VAL A 320 -7.67 -10.18 5.33
C VAL A 320 -6.16 -10.09 5.46
N ARG A 321 -5.59 -10.95 6.30
CA ARG A 321 -4.15 -11.00 6.58
C ARG A 321 -3.49 -12.06 5.71
N PHE A 322 -2.38 -11.71 5.08
CA PHE A 322 -1.57 -12.58 4.23
C PHE A 322 -0.30 -13.05 4.96
N ILE A 323 -0.47 -13.54 6.20
CA ILE A 323 0.66 -14.00 7.02
C ILE A 323 1.18 -15.34 6.47
N GLY A 324 2.46 -15.40 6.12
CA GLY A 324 3.08 -16.60 5.54
C GLY A 324 2.51 -17.02 4.18
N ALA A 325 1.79 -16.12 3.50
CA ALA A 325 1.11 -16.45 2.25
C ALA A 325 2.12 -16.69 1.11
N ASP A 326 1.88 -17.73 0.30
CA ASP A 326 2.63 -17.97 -0.92
C ASP A 326 2.05 -17.12 -2.07
N LEU A 327 2.67 -15.96 -2.30
CA LEU A 327 2.32 -14.99 -3.33
C LEU A 327 3.39 -14.94 -4.43
N ARG A 328 4.13 -16.03 -4.64
CA ARG A 328 5.20 -16.07 -5.64
C ARG A 328 4.61 -15.96 -7.04
N ASN A 329 5.25 -15.15 -7.89
CA ASN A 329 4.89 -14.92 -9.29
C ASN A 329 3.47 -14.35 -9.53
N ILE A 330 2.77 -13.85 -8.50
CA ILE A 330 1.45 -13.23 -8.70
C ILE A 330 1.58 -12.00 -9.59
N LYS A 331 0.51 -11.66 -10.31
CA LYS A 331 0.48 -10.51 -11.22
C LYS A 331 -0.65 -9.57 -10.81
N ILE A 332 -0.30 -8.53 -10.06
CA ILE A 332 -1.25 -7.62 -9.41
C ILE A 332 -0.94 -6.16 -9.69
N GLN A 333 -0.54 -5.87 -10.93
CA GLN A 333 -0.17 -4.53 -11.39
C GLN A 333 -1.23 -3.48 -11.00
N GLY A 334 -0.79 -2.38 -10.39
CA GLY A 334 -1.66 -1.29 -9.97
C GLY A 334 -2.59 -1.58 -8.79
N ALA A 335 -2.43 -2.72 -8.10
CA ALA A 335 -3.22 -3.04 -6.90
C ALA A 335 -2.94 -2.05 -5.77
N ASP A 336 -3.93 -1.85 -4.90
CA ASP A 336 -3.79 -1.06 -3.69
C ASP A 336 -3.78 -1.98 -2.48
N LEU A 337 -2.59 -2.24 -1.96
CA LEU A 337 -2.37 -3.08 -0.79
C LEU A 337 -2.22 -2.24 0.49
N SER A 338 -2.51 -0.94 0.43
CA SER A 338 -2.25 -0.02 1.54
C SER A 338 -2.89 -0.48 2.85
N SER A 339 -2.15 -0.29 3.95
CA SER A 339 -2.51 -0.76 5.30
C SER A 339 -2.72 -2.28 5.43
N GLY A 340 -2.29 -3.07 4.44
CA GLY A 340 -2.38 -4.52 4.47
C GLY A 340 -1.32 -5.19 5.36
N MET A 341 -1.59 -6.45 5.72
CA MET A 341 -0.68 -7.28 6.53
C MET A 341 -0.15 -8.45 5.69
N PHE A 342 1.15 -8.47 5.42
CA PHE A 342 1.88 -9.44 4.61
C PHE A 342 3.14 -9.97 5.32
N ASP A 343 3.10 -10.06 6.66
CA ASP A 343 4.21 -10.62 7.44
C ASP A 343 4.57 -12.03 6.95
N SER A 344 5.85 -12.28 6.67
CA SER A 344 6.39 -13.54 6.13
C SER A 344 5.83 -13.97 4.76
N ALA A 345 5.14 -13.09 4.02
CA ALA A 345 4.63 -13.41 2.69
C ALA A 345 5.77 -13.63 1.68
N GLN A 346 5.62 -14.63 0.83
CA GLN A 346 6.57 -14.94 -0.24
C GLN A 346 6.11 -14.26 -1.53
N LEU A 347 6.74 -13.15 -1.94
CA LEU A 347 6.41 -12.34 -3.12
C LEU A 347 7.47 -12.45 -4.22
N GLU A 348 8.21 -13.56 -4.24
CA GLU A 348 9.30 -13.76 -5.18
C GLU A 348 8.79 -13.80 -6.62
N GLY A 349 9.42 -13.04 -7.51
CA GLY A 349 8.99 -12.93 -8.92
C GLY A 349 7.62 -12.27 -9.13
N ALA A 350 6.99 -11.71 -8.10
CA ALA A 350 5.70 -11.04 -8.22
C ALA A 350 5.79 -9.78 -9.09
N ASP A 351 4.77 -9.53 -9.90
CA ASP A 351 4.65 -8.29 -10.67
C ASP A 351 3.89 -7.24 -9.86
N LEU A 352 4.66 -6.35 -9.22
CA LEU A 352 4.17 -5.28 -8.36
C LEU A 352 4.21 -3.92 -9.08
N TRP A 353 4.27 -3.87 -10.41
CA TRP A 353 4.32 -2.60 -11.14
C TRP A 353 3.18 -1.66 -10.72
N LYS A 354 3.54 -0.46 -10.26
CA LYS A 354 2.60 0.58 -9.75
C LYS A 354 1.69 0.14 -8.60
N VAL A 355 2.05 -0.88 -7.83
CA VAL A 355 1.31 -1.28 -6.62
C VAL A 355 1.48 -0.24 -5.52
N ASN A 356 0.40 0.09 -4.81
CA ASN A 356 0.45 0.92 -3.61
C ASN A 356 0.71 0.05 -2.37
N LEU A 357 1.85 0.28 -1.72
CA LEU A 357 2.33 -0.36 -0.50
C LEU A 357 2.38 0.61 0.70
N ARG A 358 1.62 1.72 0.67
CA ARG A 358 1.52 2.66 1.80
C ARG A 358 1.11 1.95 3.09
N ASN A 359 1.85 2.18 4.18
CA ASN A 359 1.54 1.64 5.51
C ASN A 359 1.40 0.11 5.57
N VAL A 360 2.01 -0.64 4.65
CA VAL A 360 1.92 -2.11 4.65
C VAL A 360 2.85 -2.71 5.70
N TRP A 361 2.35 -3.66 6.48
CA TRP A 361 3.19 -4.49 7.35
C TRP A 361 3.73 -5.69 6.58
N MET A 362 5.05 -5.73 6.37
CA MET A 362 5.73 -6.76 5.59
C MET A 362 6.96 -7.33 6.30
N ARG A 363 6.88 -7.62 7.61
CA ARG A 363 8.04 -8.16 8.34
C ARG A 363 8.42 -9.52 7.79
N GLN A 364 9.71 -9.73 7.46
CA GLN A 364 10.22 -10.97 6.87
C GLN A 364 9.56 -11.36 5.52
N ALA A 365 8.92 -10.42 4.82
CA ALA A 365 8.42 -10.69 3.46
C ALA A 365 9.58 -10.84 2.47
N ASN A 366 9.46 -11.78 1.53
CA ASN A 366 10.49 -12.07 0.54
C ASN A 366 10.10 -11.49 -0.83
N LEU A 367 10.75 -10.40 -1.24
CA LEU A 367 10.49 -9.68 -2.50
C LEU A 367 11.53 -10.02 -3.60
N ARG A 368 12.29 -11.12 -3.45
CA ARG A 368 13.37 -11.44 -4.38
C ARG A 368 12.86 -11.56 -5.82
N GLY A 369 13.41 -10.74 -6.71
CA GLY A 369 13.05 -10.75 -8.13
C GLY A 369 11.65 -10.18 -8.45
N ALA A 370 10.97 -9.55 -7.49
CA ALA A 370 9.72 -8.85 -7.75
C ALA A 370 9.94 -7.61 -8.65
N GLN A 371 8.99 -7.32 -9.54
CA GLN A 371 9.00 -6.11 -10.35
C GLN A 371 8.51 -4.93 -9.51
N MET A 372 9.42 -4.05 -9.10
CA MET A 372 9.15 -2.93 -8.18
C MET A 372 8.95 -1.58 -8.88
N THR A 373 8.96 -1.54 -10.22
CA THR A 373 8.88 -0.27 -10.96
C THR A 373 7.59 0.48 -10.65
N GLY A 374 7.72 1.73 -10.18
CA GLY A 374 6.58 2.59 -9.87
C GLY A 374 5.78 2.19 -8.63
N VAL A 375 6.23 1.21 -7.85
CA VAL A 375 5.63 0.88 -6.54
C VAL A 375 5.61 2.14 -5.66
N GLN A 376 4.44 2.44 -5.10
CA GLN A 376 4.24 3.59 -4.24
C GLN A 376 4.34 3.14 -2.79
N PHE A 377 5.39 3.54 -2.08
CA PHE A 377 5.45 3.39 -0.63
C PHE A 377 4.83 4.59 0.11
N GLU A 378 4.54 5.66 -0.63
CA GLU A 378 4.19 7.00 -0.11
C GLU A 378 5.17 7.47 0.96
N GLU A 379 4.78 8.45 1.79
CA GLU A 379 5.66 9.17 2.72
C GLU A 379 6.45 8.20 3.60
N LEU A 380 7.74 8.09 3.27
CA LEU A 380 8.70 7.41 4.11
C LEU A 380 8.81 8.21 5.41
N PRO A 381 8.74 7.54 6.57
CA PRO A 381 9.12 8.15 7.83
C PRO A 381 10.54 8.70 7.69
N PHE A 382 10.74 10.01 7.84
CA PHE A 382 12.07 10.63 7.86
C PHE A 382 12.42 11.08 9.28
N LEU A 383 13.68 10.88 9.69
CA LEU A 383 14.19 11.45 10.93
C LEU A 383 14.53 12.90 10.68
N GLN A 384 13.81 13.82 11.31
CA GLN A 384 14.12 15.25 11.20
C GLN A 384 15.39 15.56 11.98
N GLU A 385 16.38 16.08 11.28
CA GLU A 385 17.61 16.62 11.85
C GLU A 385 17.66 18.14 11.73
N ASP A 386 18.52 18.76 12.52
CA ASP A 386 18.69 20.22 12.54
C ASP A 386 19.63 20.74 11.44
N SER A 387 20.20 19.84 10.64
CA SER A 387 21.15 20.13 9.56
C SER A 387 21.15 18.97 8.55
N GLU A 388 21.71 19.18 7.37
CA GLU A 388 21.78 18.17 6.31
C GLU A 388 22.53 16.92 6.78
N VAL A 389 21.99 15.75 6.43
CA VAL A 389 22.62 14.45 6.72
C VAL A 389 23.64 14.16 5.63
N VAL A 390 24.91 14.06 6.04
CA VAL A 390 26.04 13.85 5.12
C VAL A 390 26.40 12.36 5.03
N CYS A 391 26.32 11.64 6.15
CA CYS A 391 26.62 10.21 6.20
C CYS A 391 25.80 9.48 7.27
N CYS A 392 25.73 8.15 7.16
CA CYS A 392 25.11 7.31 8.18
C CYS A 392 25.79 5.93 8.25
N ALA A 393 25.72 5.30 9.41
CA ALA A 393 26.27 3.97 9.65
C ALA A 393 25.41 3.22 10.66
N TYR A 394 25.11 1.95 10.39
CA TYR A 394 24.51 1.06 11.39
C TYR A 394 25.59 0.43 12.26
N SER A 395 25.27 0.20 13.53
CA SER A 395 26.08 -0.65 14.39
C SER A 395 26.11 -2.08 13.83
N PRO A 396 27.21 -2.83 14.02
CA PRO A 396 27.31 -4.23 13.59
C PRO A 396 26.19 -5.14 14.11
N ASP A 397 25.62 -4.85 15.28
CA ASP A 397 24.48 -5.59 15.84
C ASP A 397 23.10 -5.12 15.32
N GLY A 398 23.08 -4.08 14.49
CA GLY A 398 21.89 -3.50 13.86
C GLY A 398 20.96 -2.75 14.81
N LYS A 399 21.35 -2.52 16.07
CA LYS A 399 20.50 -1.88 17.09
C LYS A 399 20.59 -0.36 17.12
N THR A 400 21.67 0.19 16.58
CA THR A 400 21.94 1.64 16.61
C THR A 400 22.23 2.15 15.19
N LEU A 401 21.67 3.31 14.84
CA LEU A 401 22.03 4.07 13.65
C LEU A 401 22.75 5.34 14.10
N ALA A 402 23.96 5.58 13.59
CA ALA A 402 24.64 6.85 13.69
C ALA A 402 24.45 7.67 12.42
N VAL A 403 24.21 8.97 12.58
CA VAL A 403 23.95 9.92 11.50
C VAL A 403 24.87 11.12 11.68
N GLY A 404 25.71 11.39 10.69
CA GLY A 404 26.65 12.51 10.68
C GLY A 404 26.07 13.70 9.92
N LEU A 405 26.13 14.88 10.54
CA LEU A 405 25.51 16.10 10.04
C LEU A 405 26.54 17.11 9.51
N GLU A 406 26.09 18.01 8.64
CA GLU A 406 26.86 19.14 8.13
C GLU A 406 27.33 20.07 9.27
N ASN A 407 26.52 20.26 10.31
CA ASN A 407 26.87 21.11 11.46
C ASN A 407 27.90 20.50 12.44
N GLY A 408 28.50 19.35 12.13
CA GLY A 408 29.51 18.69 12.97
C GLY A 408 28.97 17.82 14.10
N LYS A 409 27.66 17.61 14.17
CA LYS A 409 27.05 16.69 15.14
C LYS A 409 26.96 15.28 14.58
N VAL A 410 26.96 14.31 15.49
CA VAL A 410 26.58 12.93 15.19
C VAL A 410 25.39 12.56 16.05
N SER A 411 24.26 12.22 15.45
CA SER A 411 23.06 11.77 16.15
C SER A 411 23.00 10.25 16.17
N LEU A 412 22.69 9.67 17.34
CA LEU A 412 22.52 8.23 17.53
C LEU A 412 21.05 7.90 17.73
N TYR A 413 20.57 6.88 17.04
CA TYR A 413 19.18 6.42 17.06
C TYR A 413 19.11 4.94 17.38
N GLN A 414 18.10 4.56 18.15
CA GLN A 414 17.77 3.16 18.36
C GLN A 414 16.93 2.64 17.19
N THR A 415 17.35 1.58 16.52
CA THR A 415 16.67 1.10 15.29
C THR A 415 15.31 0.44 15.56
N SER A 416 15.06 -0.01 16.79
CA SER A 416 13.78 -0.63 17.17
C SER A 416 12.65 0.38 17.40
N SER A 417 12.99 1.60 17.81
CA SER A 417 12.03 2.64 18.23
C SER A 417 12.17 3.95 17.45
N TRP A 418 13.29 4.13 16.76
CA TRP A 418 13.74 5.37 16.12
C TRP A 418 13.88 6.56 17.07
N GLY A 419 13.88 6.31 18.38
CA GLY A 419 14.18 7.31 19.38
C GLY A 419 15.66 7.72 19.32
N ARG A 420 15.91 9.03 19.34
CA ARG A 420 17.26 9.57 19.48
C ARG A 420 17.81 9.21 20.86
N ILE A 421 18.88 8.41 20.88
CA ILE A 421 19.59 7.99 22.08
C ILE A 421 20.43 9.16 22.59
N GLN A 422 21.25 9.74 21.69
CA GLN A 422 22.21 10.78 22.04
C GLN A 422 22.61 11.63 20.83
N THR A 423 23.20 12.79 21.09
CA THR A 423 23.87 13.62 20.07
C THR A 423 25.29 13.92 20.53
N LEU A 424 26.28 13.43 19.78
CA LEU A 424 27.69 13.68 19.97
C LEU A 424 28.03 15.05 19.37
N LYS A 425 28.64 15.93 20.17
CA LYS A 425 28.97 17.30 19.79
C LYS A 425 30.46 17.51 19.96
N GLY A 426 31.12 18.03 18.92
CA GLY A 426 32.52 18.42 19.05
C GLY A 426 33.21 18.80 17.75
N HIS A 427 32.83 18.22 16.59
CA HIS A 427 33.34 18.69 15.31
C HIS A 427 32.83 20.10 15.00
N SER A 428 33.66 20.88 14.30
CA SER A 428 33.32 22.26 13.91
C SER A 428 32.86 22.41 12.46
N SER A 429 32.72 21.30 11.73
CA SER A 429 32.34 21.26 10.31
C SER A 429 31.75 19.89 9.95
N TYR A 430 31.41 19.68 8.67
CA TYR A 430 30.76 18.48 8.12
C TYR A 430 31.34 17.18 8.68
N VAL A 431 30.49 16.27 9.14
CA VAL A 431 30.88 14.88 9.43
C VAL A 431 30.71 14.07 8.14
N ASN A 432 31.81 13.84 7.44
CA ASN A 432 31.81 13.24 6.10
C ASN A 432 31.67 11.71 6.14
N SER A 433 32.11 11.07 7.23
CA SER A 433 32.10 9.61 7.33
C SER A 433 32.05 9.14 8.79
N LEU A 434 31.38 8.01 8.99
CA LEU A 434 31.18 7.35 10.27
C LEU A 434 31.49 5.86 10.15
N SER A 435 32.06 5.28 11.20
CA SER A 435 32.30 3.84 11.31
C SER A 435 32.15 3.38 12.76
N PHE A 436 31.51 2.24 12.97
CA PHE A 436 31.42 1.60 14.29
C PHE A 436 32.56 0.60 14.50
N SER A 437 32.98 0.43 15.74
CA SER A 437 33.77 -0.75 16.11
C SER A 437 32.94 -2.03 16.04
N VAL A 438 33.60 -3.17 15.85
CA VAL A 438 32.96 -4.50 15.85
C VAL A 438 32.20 -4.77 17.14
N THR A 439 32.75 -4.30 18.27
CA THR A 439 32.14 -4.44 19.59
C THR A 439 30.96 -3.52 19.81
N CYS A 440 30.67 -2.59 18.89
CA CYS A 440 29.63 -1.54 18.99
C CYS A 440 29.86 -0.49 20.10
N ASN A 441 30.98 -0.55 20.83
CA ASN A 441 31.27 0.38 21.93
C ASN A 441 31.85 1.72 21.44
N TRP A 442 32.40 1.75 20.23
CA TRP A 442 33.09 2.93 19.70
C TRP A 442 32.51 3.37 18.37
N ILE A 443 32.46 4.69 18.17
CA ILE A 443 32.22 5.31 16.86
C ILE A 443 33.45 6.13 16.49
N VAL A 444 33.84 6.04 15.22
CA VAL A 444 34.81 6.95 14.62
C VAL A 444 34.11 7.86 13.64
N SER A 445 34.41 9.15 13.71
CA SER A 445 33.95 10.16 12.75
C SER A 445 35.11 10.88 12.09
N GLY A 446 35.02 11.06 10.78
CA GLY A 446 35.91 11.91 9.99
C GLY A 446 35.20 13.19 9.57
N SER A 447 35.86 14.34 9.70
CA SER A 447 35.25 15.64 9.42
C SER A 447 36.09 16.56 8.56
N SER A 448 35.42 17.49 7.89
CA SER A 448 36.03 18.65 7.23
C SER A 448 36.74 19.60 8.19
N ASP A 449 36.60 19.45 9.52
CA ASP A 449 37.43 20.17 10.49
C ASP A 449 38.89 19.65 10.58
N SER A 450 39.29 18.76 9.67
CA SER A 450 40.61 18.12 9.60
C SER A 450 40.91 17.21 10.79
N THR A 451 39.89 16.75 11.53
CA THR A 451 40.05 15.80 12.64
C THR A 451 39.32 14.50 12.40
N VAL A 452 39.89 13.43 12.97
CA VAL A 452 39.17 12.18 13.22
C VAL A 452 38.91 12.10 14.71
N ARG A 453 37.68 11.74 15.11
CA ARG A 453 37.32 11.60 16.53
C ARG A 453 36.85 10.20 16.83
N LEU A 454 37.30 9.68 17.96
CA LEU A 454 36.83 8.44 18.56
C LEU A 454 35.87 8.78 19.70
N TRP A 455 34.68 8.20 19.67
CA TRP A 455 33.61 8.44 20.62
C TRP A 455 33.22 7.14 21.29
N ASP A 456 33.04 7.20 22.60
CA ASP A 456 32.41 6.13 23.37
C ASP A 456 30.89 6.18 23.13
N VAL A 457 30.28 5.06 22.74
CA VAL A 457 28.86 5.00 22.36
C VAL A 457 27.92 5.14 23.55
N ASP A 458 28.33 4.64 24.72
CA ASP A 458 27.48 4.58 25.92
C ASP A 458 27.45 5.92 26.67
N THR A 459 28.60 6.60 26.72
CA THR A 459 28.76 7.91 27.39
C THR A 459 28.59 9.08 26.42
N GLY A 460 28.88 8.87 25.14
CA GLY A 460 28.96 9.89 24.10
C GLY A 460 30.13 10.86 24.25
N GLU A 461 31.11 10.54 25.08
CA GLU A 461 32.31 11.35 25.24
C GLU A 461 33.31 11.12 24.10
N CYS A 462 34.03 12.18 23.74
CA CYS A 462 35.12 12.09 22.76
C CYS A 462 36.41 11.68 23.49
N VAL A 463 36.87 10.46 23.25
CA VAL A 463 38.06 9.88 23.91
C VAL A 463 39.34 10.34 23.23
N HIS A 464 39.37 10.37 21.90
CA HIS A 464 40.52 10.80 21.13
C HIS A 464 40.15 11.78 20.02
N ILE A 465 41.00 12.82 19.86
CA ILE A 465 40.97 13.76 18.75
C ILE A 465 42.26 13.59 17.96
N LEU A 466 42.18 12.89 16.84
CA LEU A 466 43.30 12.55 15.97
C LEU A 466 43.47 13.69 14.95
N ARG A 467 44.59 14.43 15.06
CA ARG A 467 44.88 15.59 14.22
C ARG A 467 45.95 15.27 13.19
N GLY A 468 45.59 15.39 11.92
CA GLY A 468 46.50 15.31 10.77
C GLY A 468 46.97 16.68 10.28
N ARG A 469 47.80 16.72 9.22
CA ARG A 469 48.12 17.99 8.51
C ARG A 469 46.87 18.53 7.79
N ASN A 470 46.71 19.86 7.85
CA ASN A 470 45.61 20.75 7.43
C ASN A 470 44.80 20.43 6.14
N ARG A 471 44.11 19.30 6.04
CA ARG A 471 43.02 19.10 5.05
C ARG A 471 41.91 18.21 5.58
N ASP A 472 40.71 18.43 5.05
CA ASP A 472 39.47 17.72 5.32
C ASP A 472 39.63 16.19 5.28
N VAL A 473 39.03 15.52 6.26
CA VAL A 473 38.91 14.06 6.31
C VAL A 473 37.59 13.65 5.68
N ILE A 474 37.64 12.86 4.62
CA ILE A 474 36.47 12.48 3.80
C ILE A 474 35.93 11.13 4.23
N SER A 475 36.82 10.20 4.60
CA SER A 475 36.45 8.82 4.90
C SER A 475 37.23 8.28 6.09
N VAL A 476 36.56 7.50 6.92
CA VAL A 476 37.15 6.79 8.05
C VAL A 476 36.71 5.33 8.05
N ALA A 477 37.61 4.44 8.46
CA ALA A 477 37.30 3.03 8.66
C ALA A 477 37.95 2.52 9.94
N TYR A 478 37.17 1.79 10.74
CA TYR A 478 37.67 1.10 11.92
C TYR A 478 38.15 -0.30 11.54
N SER A 479 39.36 -0.69 11.98
CA SER A 479 39.87 -2.05 11.76
C SER A 479 39.03 -3.08 12.50
N LEU A 480 38.70 -4.19 11.85
CA LEU A 480 38.00 -5.29 12.51
C LEU A 480 38.85 -5.99 13.58
N LYS A 481 40.18 -5.83 13.53
CA LYS A 481 41.09 -6.27 14.60
C LYS A 481 41.01 -5.36 15.84
N GLY A 482 40.46 -4.15 15.70
CA GLY A 482 40.28 -3.17 16.78
C GLY A 482 41.54 -2.38 17.16
N ASP A 483 42.64 -2.60 16.45
CA ASP A 483 43.94 -2.00 16.72
C ASP A 483 44.12 -0.61 16.09
N THR A 484 43.54 -0.41 14.91
CA THR A 484 43.85 0.74 14.06
C THR A 484 42.61 1.39 13.43
N ILE A 485 42.72 2.68 13.16
CA ILE A 485 41.76 3.48 12.39
C ILE A 485 42.45 3.95 11.12
N ALA A 486 41.80 3.83 9.98
CA ALA A 486 42.25 4.39 8.72
C ALA A 486 41.44 5.65 8.38
N SER A 487 42.11 6.67 7.85
CA SER A 487 41.46 7.91 7.40
C SER A 487 41.95 8.33 6.02
N GLY A 488 41.03 8.58 5.09
CA GLY A 488 41.30 9.18 3.78
C GLY A 488 41.02 10.69 3.78
N SER A 489 41.91 11.46 3.15
CA SER A 489 41.87 12.93 3.17
C SER A 489 42.07 13.57 1.79
N PHE A 490 41.68 14.84 1.68
CA PHE A 490 42.03 15.73 0.58
C PHE A 490 43.54 16.03 0.46
N ASP A 491 44.37 15.59 1.41
CA ASP A 491 45.83 15.65 1.29
C ASP A 491 46.44 14.49 0.49
N GLU A 492 45.59 13.72 -0.22
CA GLU A 492 45.99 12.63 -1.12
C GLU A 492 46.57 11.42 -0.37
N THR A 493 46.45 11.38 0.96
CA THR A 493 47.00 10.30 1.78
C THR A 493 45.92 9.49 2.52
N VAL A 494 46.28 8.24 2.82
CA VAL A 494 45.60 7.44 3.85
C VAL A 494 46.49 7.41 5.08
N ARG A 495 45.95 7.74 6.25
CA ARG A 495 46.67 7.67 7.53
C ARG A 495 46.11 6.57 8.40
N LEU A 496 47.01 5.90 9.12
CA LEU A 496 46.67 4.92 10.15
C LEU A 496 46.96 5.48 11.54
N TRP A 497 46.01 5.27 12.43
CA TRP A 497 46.03 5.74 13.81
C TRP A 497 45.84 4.57 14.74
N ASP A 498 46.56 4.58 15.86
CA ASP A 498 46.43 3.61 16.92
C ASP A 498 45.19 3.94 17.75
N VAL A 499 44.31 2.96 17.96
CA VAL A 499 43.03 3.16 18.65
C VAL A 499 43.24 3.50 20.13
N ASP A 500 44.14 2.78 20.81
CA ASP A 500 44.31 2.86 22.26
C ASP A 500 45.03 4.13 22.72
N THR A 501 46.00 4.59 21.91
CA THR A 501 46.82 5.76 22.23
C THR A 501 46.39 7.02 21.49
N GLY A 502 45.55 6.88 20.45
CA GLY A 502 45.18 7.97 19.55
C GLY A 502 46.37 8.55 18.77
N LYS A 503 47.49 7.83 18.69
CA LYS A 503 48.70 8.33 18.02
C LYS A 503 48.70 7.97 16.54
N TYR A 504 49.30 8.85 15.75
CA TYR A 504 49.65 8.57 14.37
C TYR A 504 50.63 7.39 14.30
N VAL A 505 50.32 6.39 13.48
CA VAL A 505 51.18 5.21 13.27
C VAL A 505 51.97 5.39 11.98
N ARG A 506 51.27 5.62 10.86
CA ARG A 506 51.88 5.63 9.52
C ARG A 506 50.97 6.25 8.46
N THR A 507 51.55 6.57 7.31
CA THR A 507 50.86 7.11 6.13
C THR A 507 51.10 6.19 4.94
N LEU A 508 50.03 5.88 4.20
CA LEU A 508 50.08 5.20 2.91
C LEU A 508 50.09 6.28 1.83
N GLN A 509 51.21 6.41 1.12
CA GLN A 509 51.40 7.38 0.06
C GLN A 509 51.36 6.71 -1.31
N GLY A 510 50.76 7.38 -2.30
CA GLY A 510 50.77 6.91 -3.69
C GLY A 510 49.60 7.42 -4.53
N HIS A 511 48.50 7.84 -3.92
CA HIS A 511 47.46 8.58 -4.64
C HIS A 511 47.95 9.96 -5.06
N THR A 512 47.47 10.44 -6.20
CA THR A 512 47.79 11.78 -6.75
C THR A 512 46.56 12.69 -6.80
N GLY A 513 45.56 12.37 -5.97
CA GLY A 513 44.28 13.05 -5.87
C GLY A 513 43.61 12.70 -4.53
N SER A 514 42.59 13.47 -4.14
CA SER A 514 41.90 13.33 -2.86
C SER A 514 41.44 11.89 -2.63
N VAL A 515 41.67 11.34 -1.43
CA VAL A 515 41.18 10.01 -1.09
C VAL A 515 39.76 10.12 -0.55
N ARG A 516 38.77 9.69 -1.33
CA ARG A 516 37.34 9.83 -1.02
C ARG A 516 36.78 8.71 -0.18
N SER A 517 37.37 7.52 -0.26
CA SER A 517 36.87 6.34 0.44
C SER A 517 38.02 5.45 0.87
N VAL A 518 37.95 4.94 2.09
CA VAL A 518 38.91 3.98 2.65
C VAL A 518 38.15 2.90 3.40
N VAL A 519 38.51 1.63 3.20
CA VAL A 519 37.85 0.49 3.86
C VAL A 519 38.89 -0.59 4.19
N TYR A 520 38.77 -1.18 5.39
CA TYR A 520 39.54 -2.37 5.75
C TYR A 520 38.95 -3.63 5.11
N SER A 521 39.83 -4.55 4.74
CA SER A 521 39.45 -5.93 4.44
C SER A 521 38.79 -6.60 5.65
N PRO A 522 37.93 -7.62 5.45
CA PRO A 522 37.32 -8.38 6.53
C PRO A 522 38.33 -9.02 7.51
N LYS A 523 39.56 -9.25 7.07
CA LYS A 523 40.65 -9.78 7.90
C LYS A 523 41.46 -8.69 8.62
N GLY A 524 41.31 -7.42 8.23
CA GLY A 524 42.06 -6.28 8.78
C GLY A 524 43.54 -6.26 8.41
N ASP A 525 43.99 -7.06 7.45
CA ASP A 525 45.38 -7.12 6.97
C ASP A 525 45.62 -6.23 5.74
N ARG A 526 44.55 -5.88 5.01
CA ARG A 526 44.59 -5.00 3.84
C ARG A 526 43.64 -3.82 3.96
N ILE A 527 43.96 -2.73 3.28
CA ILE A 527 43.10 -1.55 3.08
C ILE A 527 42.88 -1.33 1.60
N VAL A 528 41.65 -0.94 1.22
CA VAL A 528 41.36 -0.44 -0.12
C VAL A 528 41.00 1.05 -0.04
N SER A 529 41.47 1.84 -1.00
CA SER A 529 41.12 3.27 -1.11
C SER A 529 40.71 3.65 -2.53
N GLY A 530 39.73 4.55 -2.64
CA GLY A 530 39.30 5.18 -3.90
C GLY A 530 39.60 6.67 -3.90
N SER A 531 40.03 7.21 -5.03
CA SER A 531 40.53 8.59 -5.14
C SER A 531 40.03 9.35 -6.38
N ASP A 532 40.15 10.68 -6.31
CA ASP A 532 40.02 11.61 -7.45
C ASP A 532 41.05 11.35 -8.56
N ASP A 533 42.13 10.61 -8.28
CA ASP A 533 43.08 10.16 -9.32
C ASP A 533 42.55 9.05 -10.23
N MET A 534 41.25 8.71 -10.10
CA MET A 534 40.53 7.70 -10.88
C MET A 534 40.99 6.27 -10.61
N THR A 535 41.79 6.04 -9.57
CA THR A 535 42.31 4.72 -9.20
C THR A 535 41.67 4.19 -7.93
N VAL A 536 41.62 2.86 -7.85
CA VAL A 536 41.45 2.14 -6.58
C VAL A 536 42.80 1.54 -6.21
N ARG A 537 43.28 1.75 -4.98
CA ARG A 537 44.54 1.17 -4.50
C ARG A 537 44.29 0.17 -3.39
N LEU A 538 45.00 -0.94 -3.45
CA LEU A 538 45.04 -1.98 -2.43
C LEU A 538 46.37 -1.90 -1.69
N TRP A 539 46.32 -1.83 -0.37
CA TRP A 539 47.46 -1.63 0.50
C TRP A 539 47.62 -2.77 1.49
N ASP A 540 48.86 -3.12 1.78
CA ASP A 540 49.20 -3.98 2.89
C ASP A 540 49.32 -3.15 4.20
N VAL A 541 48.58 -3.56 5.23
CA VAL A 541 48.54 -2.85 6.51
C VAL A 541 49.84 -3.01 7.29
N ASP A 542 50.63 -4.05 7.08
CA ASP A 542 51.87 -4.29 7.82
C ASP A 542 53.08 -3.65 7.13
N THR A 543 53.18 -3.72 5.80
CA THR A 543 54.33 -3.18 5.04
C THR A 543 54.17 -1.74 4.57
N SER A 544 52.94 -1.24 4.41
CA SER A 544 52.61 0.06 3.77
C SER A 544 52.75 0.10 2.27
N GLU A 545 52.98 -1.04 1.66
CA GLU A 545 53.16 -1.12 0.22
C GLU A 545 51.80 -1.17 -0.49
N CYS A 546 51.74 -0.52 -1.65
CA CYS A 546 50.61 -0.64 -2.56
C CYS A 546 50.75 -1.98 -3.29
N ILE A 547 49.90 -2.95 -2.93
CA ILE A 547 49.86 -4.28 -3.55
C ILE A 547 49.38 -4.17 -5.00
N HIS A 548 48.25 -3.48 -5.21
CA HIS A 548 47.63 -3.31 -6.53
C HIS A 548 47.18 -1.87 -6.75
N THR A 549 47.34 -1.38 -7.97
CA THR A 549 46.70 -0.13 -8.44
C THR A 549 45.72 -0.49 -9.54
N LEU A 550 44.43 -0.48 -9.21
CA LEU A 550 43.34 -0.88 -10.09
C LEU A 550 42.91 0.32 -10.94
N GLN A 551 43.46 0.42 -12.14
CA GLN A 551 43.22 1.51 -13.07
C GLN A 551 42.21 1.08 -14.14
N SER A 552 40.99 1.61 -14.07
CA SER A 552 39.99 1.34 -15.11
C SER A 552 38.86 2.38 -15.15
N HIS A 553 38.55 3.03 -14.03
CA HIS A 553 37.60 4.14 -14.01
C HIS A 553 38.10 5.33 -14.84
N SER A 554 37.18 6.04 -15.48
CA SER A 554 37.48 7.20 -16.31
C SER A 554 37.19 8.54 -15.63
N ASP A 555 36.80 8.51 -14.36
CA ASP A 555 36.50 9.67 -13.53
C ASP A 555 36.69 9.30 -12.04
N TRP A 556 36.50 10.26 -11.12
CA TRP A 556 36.75 10.11 -9.68
C TRP A 556 36.10 8.86 -9.11
N VAL A 557 36.85 8.13 -8.28
CA VAL A 557 36.31 7.02 -7.50
C VAL A 557 35.77 7.56 -6.18
N THR A 558 34.46 7.46 -6.00
CA THR A 558 33.73 8.08 -4.89
C THR A 558 33.58 7.16 -3.69
N SER A 559 33.47 5.85 -3.93
CA SER A 559 33.29 4.86 -2.87
C SER A 559 33.88 3.50 -3.26
N VAL A 560 34.40 2.79 -2.27
CA VAL A 560 34.93 1.43 -2.39
C VAL A 560 34.44 0.57 -1.23
N VAL A 561 34.25 -0.73 -1.46
CA VAL A 561 33.83 -1.68 -0.42
C VAL A 561 34.36 -3.09 -0.71
N TYR A 562 34.64 -3.86 0.35
CA TYR A 562 34.98 -5.28 0.24
C TYR A 562 33.73 -6.16 0.24
N SER A 563 33.81 -7.29 -0.47
CA SER A 563 32.88 -8.39 -0.21
C SER A 563 33.04 -8.90 1.24
N PRO A 564 31.99 -9.46 1.85
CA PRO A 564 32.10 -10.04 3.20
C PRO A 564 33.16 -11.14 3.32
N LYS A 565 33.49 -11.83 2.22
CA LYS A 565 34.55 -12.84 2.16
C LYS A 565 35.96 -12.25 2.00
N GLY A 566 36.06 -10.98 1.59
CA GLY A 566 37.32 -10.28 1.33
C GLY A 566 37.99 -10.65 0.01
N ASP A 567 37.30 -11.40 -0.87
CA ASP A 567 37.81 -11.88 -2.16
C ASP A 567 37.50 -10.93 -3.32
N ARG A 568 36.62 -9.93 -3.12
CA ARG A 568 36.20 -8.98 -4.14
C ARG A 568 36.17 -7.56 -3.58
N ILE A 569 36.38 -6.59 -4.47
CA ILE A 569 36.16 -5.18 -4.20
C ILE A 569 35.08 -4.68 -5.17
N ALA A 570 34.17 -3.84 -4.69
CA ALA A 570 33.30 -3.03 -5.54
C ALA A 570 33.71 -1.56 -5.43
N SER A 571 33.67 -0.83 -6.55
CA SER A 571 33.94 0.60 -6.60
C SER A 571 32.89 1.36 -7.39
N GLY A 572 32.44 2.49 -6.85
CA GLY A 572 31.55 3.44 -7.51
C GLY A 572 32.34 4.66 -8.00
N SER A 573 31.93 5.23 -9.13
CA SER A 573 32.62 6.37 -9.72
C SER A 573 31.68 7.41 -10.31
N SER A 574 32.20 8.63 -10.42
CA SER A 574 31.63 9.72 -11.21
C SER A 574 31.49 9.38 -12.70
N ASP A 575 32.10 8.28 -13.18
CA ASP A 575 31.93 7.74 -14.54
C ASP A 575 30.58 7.01 -14.76
N TRP A 576 29.70 7.03 -13.75
CA TRP A 576 28.35 6.43 -13.73
C TRP A 576 28.36 4.90 -13.70
N THR A 577 29.53 4.30 -13.46
CA THR A 577 29.67 2.83 -13.37
C THR A 577 29.97 2.38 -11.95
N VAL A 578 29.54 1.14 -11.66
CA VAL A 578 30.07 0.36 -10.54
C VAL A 578 30.92 -0.75 -11.11
N ARG A 579 32.12 -0.96 -10.58
CA ARG A 579 33.04 -2.01 -11.04
C ARG A 579 33.31 -3.00 -9.92
N LEU A 580 33.44 -4.28 -10.31
CA LEU A 580 33.78 -5.38 -9.43
C LEU A 580 35.17 -5.89 -9.78
N TRP A 581 36.02 -6.05 -8.78
CA TRP A 581 37.43 -6.40 -8.92
C TRP A 581 37.74 -7.67 -8.15
N ASP A 582 38.69 -8.45 -8.66
CA ASP A 582 39.31 -9.54 -7.92
C ASP A 582 40.43 -8.99 -7.03
N VAL A 583 40.43 -9.36 -5.74
CA VAL A 583 41.42 -8.84 -4.77
C VAL A 583 42.82 -9.42 -4.99
N ASP A 584 42.91 -10.66 -5.47
CA ASP A 584 44.18 -11.35 -5.61
C ASP A 584 44.86 -10.97 -6.93
N THR A 585 44.09 -10.92 -8.03
CA THR A 585 44.64 -10.57 -9.35
C THR A 585 44.65 -9.07 -9.64
N GLY A 586 43.79 -8.29 -8.98
CA GLY A 586 43.58 -6.89 -9.30
C GLY A 586 42.81 -6.64 -10.61
N GLU A 587 42.24 -7.69 -11.22
CA GLU A 587 41.52 -7.55 -12.49
C GLU A 587 40.07 -7.08 -12.29
N CYS A 588 39.58 -6.26 -13.21
CA CYS A 588 38.18 -5.88 -13.27
C CYS A 588 37.34 -7.05 -13.83
N ILE A 589 36.57 -7.69 -12.96
CA ILE A 589 35.70 -8.82 -13.29
C ILE A 589 34.46 -8.36 -14.05
N ARG A 590 33.85 -7.25 -13.63
CA ARG A 590 32.56 -6.81 -14.19
C ARG A 590 32.35 -5.32 -14.04
N ILE A 591 31.66 -4.75 -15.03
CA ILE A 591 31.19 -3.36 -15.04
C ILE A 591 29.67 -3.35 -15.05
N PHE A 592 29.07 -2.67 -14.08
CA PHE A 592 27.63 -2.45 -13.98
C PHE A 592 27.30 -1.04 -14.46
N ARG A 593 26.30 -0.96 -15.34
CA ARG A 593 25.78 0.29 -15.91
C ARG A 593 24.28 0.37 -15.63
N GLY A 594 23.79 1.55 -15.29
CA GLY A 594 22.38 1.77 -14.99
C GLY A 594 22.08 3.13 -14.36
N HIS A 595 23.05 3.68 -13.61
CA HIS A 595 22.94 5.05 -13.12
C HIS A 595 23.07 6.06 -14.27
N ASN A 596 22.31 7.15 -14.19
CA ASN A 596 22.30 8.25 -15.16
C ASN A 596 23.11 9.47 -14.69
N ARG A 597 23.80 9.33 -13.56
CA ARG A 597 24.68 10.31 -12.91
C ARG A 597 25.77 9.56 -12.12
N GLY A 598 26.74 10.31 -11.60
CA GLY A 598 27.83 9.78 -10.77
C GLY A 598 27.30 8.92 -9.63
N VAL A 599 27.93 7.76 -9.43
CA VAL A 599 27.63 6.89 -8.29
C VAL A 599 28.29 7.53 -7.07
N SER A 600 27.52 7.83 -6.02
CA SER A 600 28.04 8.49 -4.81
C SER A 600 28.45 7.51 -3.71
N SER A 601 27.85 6.31 -3.68
CA SER A 601 28.15 5.24 -2.72
C SER A 601 27.85 3.87 -3.34
N VAL A 602 28.54 2.83 -2.90
CA VAL A 602 28.37 1.42 -3.33
C VAL A 602 28.24 0.48 -2.15
#